data_AF-A0A1C6MQR7-F1
#
_entry.id   AF-A0A1C6MQR7-F1
#
_cell.length_a   1.000
_cell.length_b   1.000
_cell.length_c   1.000
_cell.angle_alpha   90.00
_cell.angle_beta   90.00
_cell.angle_gamma   90.00
#
_symmetry.space_group_name_H-M   'P 1'
#
loop_
_entity.id
_entity.type
_entity.pdbx_description
1 polymer ?
#
loop_
_entity_poly.entity_id
_entity_poly.type
_entity_poly.pdbx_seq_one_letter_code
_entity_poly.pdbx_strand_id
1 'polypeptide(L)'
;MKKHPTQTGRAAACYELLDLLSHRQLPVVCETQEDIHKILALRSASLLEAEADPIVLLQSGERRIERIVVTGITAEGRAACLAYNAMAVPAWRR
;
A
#
# COMPACT_ATOMS: atom_id res chain seq x y z
N MET A 1 -4.50 0.22 -26.47
CA MET A 1 -3.79 1.36 -25.83
C MET A 1 -3.72 1.11 -24.33
N LYS A 2 -2.57 0.71 -23.78
CA LYS A 2 -2.43 0.53 -22.33
C LYS A 2 -2.22 1.91 -21.71
N LYS A 3 -3.25 2.49 -21.08
CA LYS A 3 -3.14 3.75 -20.35
C LYS A 3 -2.23 3.50 -19.15
N HIS A 4 -1.00 4.02 -19.19
CA HIS A 4 -0.17 4.06 -17.99
C HIS A 4 -0.89 4.94 -16.95
N PRO A 5 -1.14 4.47 -15.73
CA PRO A 5 -1.76 5.30 -14.71
C PRO A 5 -0.88 6.52 -14.48
N THR A 6 -1.50 7.70 -14.49
CA THR A 6 -0.83 8.96 -14.16
C THR A 6 -0.21 8.86 -12.77
N GLN A 7 0.83 9.64 -12.49
CA GLN A 7 1.50 9.64 -11.18
C GLN A 7 0.49 9.83 -10.02
N THR A 8 -0.53 10.65 -10.24
CA THR A 8 -1.67 10.84 -9.32
C THR A 8 -2.46 9.56 -9.06
N GLY A 9 -2.72 8.74 -10.09
CA GLY A 9 -3.44 7.47 -9.96
C GLY A 9 -2.65 6.41 -9.20
N ARG A 10 -1.32 6.43 -9.30
CA ARG A 10 -0.45 5.52 -8.52
C ARG A 10 -0.44 5.86 -7.03
N ALA A 11 -0.39 7.16 -6.70
CA ALA A 11 -0.48 7.60 -5.31
C ALA A 11 -1.86 7.27 -4.70
N ALA A 12 -2.94 7.50 -5.45
CA ALA A 12 -4.30 7.16 -5.01
C ALA A 12 -4.43 5.67 -4.65
N ALA A 13 -3.93 4.77 -5.51
CA ALA A 13 -3.97 3.33 -5.27
C ALA A 13 -3.22 2.88 -4.01
N CYS A 14 -2.16 3.59 -3.60
CA CYS A 14 -1.48 3.32 -2.32
C CYS A 14 -2.35 3.74 -1.13
N TYR A 15 -3.00 4.90 -1.19
CA TYR A 15 -3.89 5.36 -0.12
C TYR A 15 -5.17 4.53 -0.01
N GLU A 16 -5.72 4.04 -1.12
CA GLU A 16 -6.83 3.06 -1.12
C GLU A 16 -6.44 1.77 -0.40
N LEU A 17 -5.23 1.26 -0.64
CA LEU A 17 -4.72 0.09 0.09
C LEU A 17 -4.54 0.39 1.59
N LEU A 18 -4.01 1.57 1.92
CA LEU A 18 -3.85 2.00 3.32
C LEU A 18 -5.20 2.08 4.05
N ASP A 19 -6.22 2.63 3.40
CA ASP A 19 -7.59 2.69 3.93
C ASP A 19 -8.16 1.28 4.14
N LEU A 20 -8.02 0.40 3.16
CA LEU A 20 -8.46 -0.99 3.28
C LEU A 20 -7.73 -1.74 4.43
N LEU A 21 -6.43 -1.52 4.61
CA LEU A 21 -5.67 -2.11 5.72
C LEU A 21 -6.12 -1.57 7.08
N SER A 22 -6.55 -0.31 7.17
CA SER A 22 -7.04 0.30 8.41
C SER A 22 -8.30 -0.36 8.98
N HIS A 23 -9.06 -1.03 8.11
CA HIS A 23 -10.29 -1.74 8.46
C HIS A 23 -10.08 -3.24 8.71
N ARG A 24 -8.85 -3.75 8.60
CA ARG A 24 -8.52 -5.17 8.78
C ARG A 24 -7.86 -5.44 10.13
N GLN A 25 -8.04 -6.65 10.64
CA GLN A 25 -7.24 -7.13 11.75
C GLN A 25 -5.82 -7.45 11.26
N LEU A 26 -4.82 -6.90 11.93
CA LEU A 26 -3.40 -7.18 11.66
C LEU A 26 -2.92 -8.38 12.50
N PRO A 27 -1.96 -9.18 12.00
CA PRO A 27 -1.21 -8.99 10.77
C PRO A 27 -1.97 -9.39 9.49
N VAL A 28 -1.64 -8.75 8.36
CA VAL A 28 -2.18 -9.08 7.02
C VAL A 28 -1.04 -9.57 6.12
N VAL A 29 -1.24 -10.71 5.47
CA VAL A 29 -0.28 -11.32 4.53
C VAL A 29 -0.69 -10.97 3.09
N CYS A 30 0.28 -10.52 2.30
CA CYS A 30 0.11 -10.20 0.89
C CYS A 30 1.18 -10.91 0.04
N GLU A 31 0.75 -11.53 -1.07
CA GLU A 31 1.61 -12.33 -1.95
C GLU A 31 1.59 -11.83 -3.41
N THR A 32 0.70 -10.90 -3.74
CA THR A 32 0.62 -10.33 -5.08
C THR A 32 1.72 -9.29 -5.27
N GLN A 33 2.39 -9.29 -6.43
CA GLN A 33 3.46 -8.31 -6.69
C GLN A 33 2.96 -6.88 -6.70
N GLU A 34 1.72 -6.66 -7.11
CA GLU A 34 1.10 -5.33 -7.10
C GLU A 34 0.93 -4.80 -5.67
N ASP A 35 0.39 -5.61 -4.76
CA ASP A 35 0.20 -5.20 -3.36
C ASP A 35 1.56 -5.08 -2.65
N ILE A 36 2.50 -5.98 -2.93
CA ILE A 36 3.86 -5.91 -2.38
C ILE A 36 4.51 -4.57 -2.74
N HIS A 37 4.44 -4.14 -4.00
CA HIS A 37 4.99 -2.85 -4.40
C HIS A 37 4.32 -1.65 -3.69
N LYS A 38 2.99 -1.68 -3.53
CA LYS A 38 2.26 -0.63 -2.80
C LYS A 38 2.64 -0.61 -1.32
N ILE A 39 2.75 -1.78 -0.68
CA ILE A 39 3.13 -1.91 0.74
C ILE A 39 4.57 -1.42 0.93
N LEU A 40 5.50 -1.78 0.04
CA LEU A 40 6.87 -1.26 0.08
C LEU A 40 6.92 0.27 -0.06
N ALA A 41 6.08 0.86 -0.92
CA ALA A 41 5.98 2.31 -1.08
C ALA A 41 5.40 2.99 0.18
N LEU A 42 4.38 2.39 0.80
CA LEU A 42 3.81 2.90 2.05
C LEU A 42 4.77 2.77 3.24
N ARG A 43 5.51 1.64 3.31
CA ARG A 43 6.55 1.40 4.31
C ARG A 43 7.72 2.37 4.15
N SER A 44 8.18 2.63 2.93
CA SER A 44 9.25 3.62 2.68
C SER A 44 8.81 5.05 3.02
N ALA A 45 7.51 5.34 2.92
CA ALA A 45 6.89 6.58 3.39
C ALA A 45 6.60 6.60 4.91
N SER A 46 7.01 5.58 5.68
CA SER A 46 6.78 5.47 7.12
C SER A 46 5.30 5.44 7.53
N LEU A 47 4.41 4.99 6.64
CA LEU A 47 2.96 4.88 6.92
C LEU A 47 2.56 3.49 7.45
N LEU A 48 3.39 2.48 7.20
CA LEU A 48 3.14 1.09 7.61
C LEU A 48 4.37 0.48 8.28
N GLU A 49 4.11 -0.46 9.18
CA GLU A 49 5.06 -1.45 9.65
C GLU A 49 4.81 -2.75 8.89
N ALA A 50 5.85 -3.25 8.22
CA ALA A 50 5.76 -4.49 7.45
C ALA A 50 7.11 -5.21 7.36
N GLU A 51 7.04 -6.53 7.27
CA GLU A 51 8.16 -7.44 7.11
C GLU A 51 8.05 -8.15 5.76
N ALA A 52 9.09 -8.05 4.94
CA ALA A 52 9.15 -8.70 3.63
C ALA A 52 10.04 -9.94 3.69
N ASP A 53 9.61 -10.99 3.00
CA ASP A 53 10.47 -12.15 2.78
C ASP A 53 11.71 -11.75 1.95
N PRO A 54 12.80 -12.54 2.00
CA PRO A 54 13.98 -12.31 1.18
C PRO A 54 13.65 -12.26 -0.32
N ILE A 55 14.41 -11.47 -1.07
CA ILE A 55 14.29 -11.40 -2.53
C ILE A 55 14.73 -12.74 -3.14
N VAL A 56 13.87 -13.32 -3.97
CA VAL A 56 14.17 -14.51 -4.77
C VAL A 56 14.59 -14.11 -6.19
N LEU A 57 15.54 -14.83 -6.77
CA LEU A 57 15.94 -14.71 -8.17
C LEU A 57 15.32 -15.86 -8.95
N LEU A 58 14.43 -15.53 -9.89
CA LEU A 58 13.81 -16.50 -10.77
C LEU A 58 14.79 -16.94 -11.86
N GLN A 59 14.55 -18.11 -12.45
CA GLN A 59 15.33 -18.61 -13.60
C GLN A 59 15.29 -17.66 -14.81
N SER A 60 14.26 -16.82 -14.91
CA SER A 60 14.16 -15.74 -15.90
C SER A 60 15.14 -14.59 -15.68
N GLY A 61 15.82 -14.54 -14.54
CA GLY A 61 16.64 -13.41 -14.09
C GLY A 61 15.86 -12.32 -13.35
N GLU A 62 14.53 -12.46 -13.23
CA GLU A 62 13.68 -11.52 -12.49
C GLU A 62 13.90 -11.66 -10.97
N ARG A 63 13.93 -10.52 -10.26
CA ARG A 63 14.02 -10.46 -8.80
C ARG A 63 12.68 -10.03 -8.26
N ARG A 64 12.14 -10.80 -7.30
CA ARG A 64 10.88 -10.46 -6.64
C ARG A 64 10.88 -10.83 -5.17
N ILE A 65 9.99 -10.22 -4.42
CA ILE A 65 9.65 -10.61 -3.06
C ILE A 65 8.38 -11.46 -3.18
N GLU A 66 8.34 -12.64 -2.59
CA GLU A 66 7.17 -13.53 -2.75
C GLU A 66 6.03 -13.20 -1.77
N ARG A 67 6.38 -12.61 -0.63
CA ARG A 67 5.42 -12.32 0.44
C ARG A 67 5.86 -11.12 1.26
N ILE A 68 4.89 -10.34 1.71
CA ILE A 68 5.06 -9.28 2.70
C ILE A 68 3.95 -9.38 3.74
N VAL A 69 4.29 -9.12 5.00
CA VAL A 69 3.37 -9.15 6.13
C VAL A 69 3.27 -7.75 6.70
N VAL A 70 2.08 -7.15 6.67
CA VAL A 70 1.79 -5.87 7.34
C VAL A 70 1.47 -6.18 8.80
N THR A 71 2.28 -5.65 9.71
CA THR A 71 2.17 -5.87 11.15
C THR A 71 1.53 -4.70 11.88
N GLY A 72 1.61 -3.49 11.31
CA GLY A 72 1.12 -2.28 11.94
C GLY A 72 0.83 -1.15 10.94
N ILE A 73 -0.02 -0.21 11.35
CA ILE A 73 -0.16 1.10 10.72
C ILE A 73 0.41 2.12 11.70
N THR A 74 1.29 3.00 11.23
CA THR A 74 1.89 4.04 12.08
C THR A 74 0.88 5.14 12.43
N ALA A 75 1.24 6.05 13.32
CA ALA A 75 0.38 7.21 13.62
C ALA A 75 0.21 8.10 12.37
N GLU A 76 1.28 8.28 11.62
CA GLU A 76 1.33 9.01 10.35
C GLU A 76 0.47 8.33 9.28
N GLY A 77 0.52 6.99 9.20
CA GLY A 77 -0.35 6.20 8.32
C GLY A 77 -1.84 6.41 8.63
N ARG A 78 -2.22 6.39 9.91
CA ARG A 78 -3.60 6.69 10.32
C ARG A 78 -4.02 8.12 9.97
N ALA A 79 -3.14 9.10 10.21
CA ALA A 79 -3.42 10.50 9.84
C ALA A 79 -3.59 10.68 8.33
N ALA A 80 -2.74 10.02 7.53
CA ALA A 80 -2.83 10.05 6.08
C ALA A 80 -4.14 9.40 5.57
N CYS A 81 -4.55 8.29 6.17
CA CYS A 81 -5.83 7.64 5.89
C CYS A 81 -7.03 8.58 6.15
N LEU A 82 -7.04 9.26 7.30
CA LEU A 82 -8.09 10.22 7.65
C LEU A 82 -8.13 11.41 6.67
N ALA A 83 -6.96 11.94 6.30
CA ALA A 83 -6.86 13.03 5.33
C ALA A 83 -7.37 12.61 3.95
N TYR A 84 -6.99 11.41 3.48
CA TYR A 84 -7.47 10.84 2.23
C TYR A 84 -9.00 10.70 2.22
N ASN A 85 -9.58 10.15 3.29
CA ASN A 85 -11.02 10.00 3.42
C ASN A 85 -11.75 11.35 3.49
N ALA A 86 -11.18 12.34 4.16
CA ALA A 86 -11.74 13.70 4.21
C ALA A 86 -11.73 14.40 2.84
N MET A 87 -10.75 14.11 1.98
CA MET A 87 -10.68 14.60 0.60
C MET A 87 -11.59 13.80 -0.35
N ALA A 88 -11.84 12.53 -0.06
CA ALA A 88 -12.74 11.67 -0.84
C ALA A 88 -14.23 11.97 -0.62
N VAL A 89 -14.60 12.59 0.51
CA VAL A 89 -15.97 13.09 0.73
C VAL A 89 -16.14 14.44 0.03
N PRO A 90 -17.06 14.57 -0.94
CA PRO A 90 -17.26 15.83 -1.63
C PRO A 90 -17.90 16.85 -0.68
N ALA A 91 -17.38 18.08 -0.72
CA ALA A 91 -17.67 19.19 0.21
C ALA A 91 -19.14 19.65 0.31
N TRP A 92 -20.08 19.04 -0.41
CA TRP A 92 -21.52 19.37 -0.39
C TRP A 92 -22.33 18.58 0.65
N ARG A 93 -21.70 17.73 1.46
CA ARG A 93 -22.33 17.01 2.59
C ARG A 93 -21.74 17.38 3.95
N ARG A 94 -21.55 18.67 4.22
CA ARG A 94 -21.32 19.20 5.58
C ARG A 94 -22.41 20.18 5.95
#